data_AF-A0A7W5XKM1-F1
#
_entry.id   AF-A0A7W5XKM1-F1
#
_cell.length_a   1.000
_cell.length_b   1.000
_cell.length_c   1.000
_cell.angle_alpha   90.00
_cell.angle_beta   90.00
_cell.angle_gamma   90.00
#
_symmetry.space_group_name_H-M   'P 1'
#
loop_
_entity.id
_entity.type
_entity.pdbx_description
1 polymer ?
#
loop_
_entity_poly.entity_id
_entity_poly.type
_entity_poly.pdbx_seq_one_letter_code
_entity_poly.pdbx_strand_id
1 'polypeptide(L)'
;MSRVDRPAPRGGAAAVLLAAGLLLAACGGPENSTGQANNTQQANTGAEEVPEYEPSPVTVEEQAPEAQVGELRLPYQLDDRPLLDPTWDTAPKSADGVFLAPGDTGGLLTFTAADAEGNILWQAERPRACSGFTITHDGERPLAVLTDIDPEEGTFGSPTATAYDLRTGDQVWGPVQVPGPHQGPGAVFAAPPQEQLGEVGPRMVLDPATGDILADESTDGSAHVVGEYRGTVLLADDTHLHAYRHGAETADWSLPLQEYGWEAEALHSWDTAGPGGGAAALVGGESEERVLIDLETGDPIAEDVRDAAFEVTSGTWIALGDELTGYDDAGERLFSNSEAQSLQLEGTGGVLVYLRTAQGQLQAHNAVSGDIAEAYDPDGEGSLAVPFHITDTGGGIVRSQGSLLLVPVDAAATAS
;
A
#
# COMPACT_ATOMS: atom_id res chain seq x y z
N MET A 1 -21.01 -38.93 -49.34
CA MET A 1 -21.77 -38.05 -48.43
C MET A 1 -21.98 -38.79 -47.12
N SER A 2 -21.08 -38.64 -46.16
CA SER A 2 -21.20 -39.23 -44.82
C SER A 2 -20.90 -38.13 -43.82
N ARG A 3 -21.89 -37.81 -42.98
CA ARG A 3 -21.81 -36.82 -41.90
C ARG A 3 -20.91 -37.36 -40.80
N VAL A 4 -20.02 -36.51 -40.30
CA VAL A 4 -19.29 -36.71 -39.05
C VAL A 4 -19.94 -35.81 -38.01
N ASP A 5 -20.60 -36.41 -37.03
CA ASP A 5 -21.19 -35.73 -35.88
C ASP A 5 -20.08 -35.20 -34.97
N ARG A 6 -20.14 -33.91 -34.63
CA ARG A 6 -19.32 -33.30 -33.58
C ARG A 6 -20.04 -33.44 -32.24
N PRO A 7 -19.35 -33.85 -31.15
CA PRO A 7 -19.94 -33.80 -29.82
C PRO A 7 -19.93 -32.36 -29.28
N ALA A 8 -21.03 -32.00 -28.61
CA ALA A 8 -21.21 -30.72 -27.92
C ALA A 8 -20.28 -30.59 -26.70
N PRO A 9 -19.86 -29.37 -26.34
CA PRO A 9 -19.11 -29.15 -25.10
C PRO A 9 -20.05 -29.27 -23.89
N ARG A 10 -19.58 -30.01 -22.89
CA ARG A 10 -20.20 -30.14 -21.56
C ARG A 10 -19.93 -28.85 -20.78
N GLY A 11 -20.99 -28.23 -20.28
CA GLY A 11 -20.92 -27.10 -19.37
C GLY A 11 -20.18 -27.48 -18.08
N GLY A 12 -19.07 -26.80 -17.83
CA GLY A 12 -18.39 -26.79 -16.53
C GLY A 12 -19.09 -25.82 -15.61
N ALA A 13 -19.45 -26.29 -14.42
CA ALA A 13 -20.01 -25.47 -13.36
C ALA A 13 -18.96 -24.45 -12.90
N ALA A 14 -19.32 -23.16 -12.97
CA ALA A 14 -18.57 -22.09 -12.34
C ALA A 14 -18.72 -22.23 -10.82
N ALA A 15 -17.63 -22.60 -10.14
CA ALA A 15 -17.54 -22.49 -8.70
C ALA A 15 -17.12 -21.05 -8.37
N VAL A 16 -18.09 -20.26 -7.90
CA VAL A 16 -17.86 -18.92 -7.36
C VAL A 16 -17.19 -19.10 -6.00
N LEU A 17 -15.89 -18.82 -5.92
CA LEU A 17 -15.16 -18.66 -4.66
C LEU A 17 -15.29 -17.20 -4.23
N LEU A 18 -16.13 -16.97 -3.22
CA LEU A 18 -16.22 -15.70 -2.49
C LEU A 18 -14.93 -15.52 -1.68
N ALA A 19 -14.04 -14.66 -2.14
CA ALA A 19 -13.01 -14.07 -1.29
C ALA A 19 -13.69 -13.04 -0.37
N ALA A 20 -13.83 -13.38 0.91
CA ALA A 20 -14.31 -12.46 1.91
C ALA A 20 -13.18 -11.48 2.27
N GLY A 21 -13.09 -10.38 1.53
CA GLY A 21 -12.37 -9.19 1.99
C GLY A 21 -13.10 -8.61 3.18
N LEU A 22 -12.45 -8.58 4.34
CA LEU A 22 -12.90 -7.80 5.49
C LEU A 22 -12.72 -6.32 5.15
N LEU A 23 -13.68 -5.75 4.44
CA LEU A 23 -13.88 -4.31 4.37
C LEU A 23 -14.41 -3.88 5.74
N LEU A 24 -13.52 -3.41 6.61
CA LEU A 24 -13.90 -2.64 7.78
C LEU A 24 -14.44 -1.29 7.28
N ALA A 25 -15.73 -1.25 6.99
CA ALA A 25 -16.46 0.00 6.81
C ALA A 25 -16.48 0.73 8.15
N ALA A 26 -15.67 1.78 8.28
CA ALA A 26 -15.73 2.72 9.38
C ALA A 26 -16.36 4.04 8.91
N CYS A 27 -17.23 4.58 9.77
CA CYS A 27 -17.87 5.90 9.72
C CYS A 27 -19.07 6.08 8.76
N GLY A 28 -20.21 5.49 9.14
CA GLY A 28 -21.53 6.03 8.82
C GLY A 28 -22.28 6.38 10.12
N GLY A 29 -22.37 7.67 10.47
CA GLY A 29 -23.23 8.14 11.56
C GLY A 29 -24.71 8.20 11.12
N PRO A 30 -25.69 7.87 11.99
CA PRO A 30 -27.10 7.90 11.60
C PRO A 30 -27.69 9.32 11.59
N GLU A 31 -28.46 9.59 10.54
CA GLU A 31 -29.16 10.86 10.26
C GLU A 31 -30.25 11.23 11.26
N ASN A 32 -30.41 12.55 11.45
CA ASN A 32 -31.50 13.20 12.16
C ASN A 32 -32.83 13.07 11.39
N SER A 33 -33.71 12.16 11.80
CA SER A 33 -35.12 12.15 11.35
C SER A 33 -36.01 12.95 12.31
N THR A 34 -36.50 14.10 11.86
CA THR A 34 -37.53 14.89 12.54
C THR A 34 -38.92 14.26 12.31
N GLY A 35 -39.56 13.78 13.38
CA GLY A 35 -40.89 13.15 13.28
C GLY A 35 -41.51 12.69 14.61
N GLN A 36 -42.06 13.65 15.36
CA GLN A 36 -43.12 13.55 16.38
C GLN A 36 -43.51 12.19 17.04
N ALA A 37 -43.25 12.16 18.35
CA ALA A 37 -44.14 11.79 19.47
C ALA A 37 -44.42 10.32 19.85
N ASN A 38 -44.03 10.06 21.11
CA ASN A 38 -44.50 9.03 22.05
C ASN A 38 -43.89 7.63 21.95
N ASN A 39 -42.68 7.49 22.47
CA ASN A 39 -42.38 6.36 23.35
C ASN A 39 -41.23 6.70 24.30
N THR A 40 -41.49 6.61 25.60
CA THR A 40 -40.48 6.67 26.66
C THR A 40 -39.67 5.35 26.62
N GLN A 41 -38.79 5.22 25.63
CA GLN A 41 -37.72 4.24 25.65
C GLN A 41 -36.45 4.96 26.08
N GLN A 42 -35.96 4.50 27.22
CA GLN A 42 -34.69 4.83 27.82
C GLN A 42 -33.59 4.67 26.76
N ALA A 43 -33.14 5.81 26.21
CA ALA A 43 -32.02 5.85 25.28
C ALA A 43 -30.77 5.41 26.04
N ASN A 44 -30.42 4.14 25.89
CA ASN A 44 -29.12 3.62 26.27
C ASN A 44 -28.15 4.11 25.18
N THR A 45 -27.75 5.37 25.26
CA THR A 45 -26.66 5.92 24.43
C THR A 45 -25.35 5.35 24.96
N GLY A 46 -25.11 4.07 24.70
CA GLY A 46 -23.79 3.47 24.83
C GLY A 46 -22.92 4.00 23.69
N ALA A 47 -22.54 5.28 23.78
CA ALA A 47 -21.38 5.75 23.04
C ALA A 47 -20.20 5.03 23.67
N GLU A 48 -19.57 4.15 22.91
CA GLU A 48 -18.35 3.46 23.33
C GLU A 48 -17.30 4.55 23.57
N GLU A 49 -16.95 4.75 24.84
CA GLU A 49 -15.97 5.74 25.24
C GLU A 49 -14.62 5.30 24.69
N VAL A 50 -13.97 6.16 23.89
CA VAL A 50 -12.64 5.89 23.34
C VAL A 50 -11.70 5.68 24.54
N PRO A 51 -10.98 4.55 24.63
CA PRO A 51 -10.01 4.33 25.70
C PRO A 51 -8.99 5.47 25.75
N GLU A 52 -8.43 5.77 26.93
CA GLU A 52 -7.27 6.67 27.00
C GLU A 52 -6.07 6.03 26.28
N TYR A 53 -5.37 6.81 25.45
CA TYR A 53 -4.26 6.35 24.60
C TYR A 53 -3.20 7.45 24.46
N GLU A 54 -1.98 7.08 24.04
CA GLU A 54 -0.89 8.02 23.76
C GLU A 54 -0.77 8.32 22.26
N PRO A 55 -1.31 9.47 21.78
CA PRO A 55 -1.27 9.82 20.36
C PRO A 55 0.14 10.23 19.87
N SER A 56 1.01 10.70 20.77
CA SER A 56 2.34 11.16 20.37
C SER A 56 3.28 9.98 20.24
N PRO A 57 4.17 9.94 19.23
CA PRO A 57 5.19 8.91 19.16
C PRO A 57 6.06 8.89 20.43
N VAL A 58 6.22 7.69 20.98
CA VAL A 58 7.12 7.39 22.09
C VAL A 58 8.30 6.60 21.55
N THR A 59 9.51 7.12 21.74
CA THR A 59 10.75 6.41 21.42
C THR A 59 10.91 5.16 22.28
N VAL A 60 11.23 4.03 21.65
CA VAL A 60 11.43 2.74 22.34
C VAL A 60 12.91 2.34 22.30
N GLU A 61 13.54 2.33 21.12
CA GLU A 61 14.94 1.91 20.90
C GLU A 61 15.26 0.51 21.45
N GLU A 62 14.33 -0.43 21.32
CA GLU A 62 14.51 -1.83 21.72
C GLU A 62 14.35 -2.76 20.52
N GLN A 63 15.05 -3.90 20.54
CA GLN A 63 14.89 -4.90 19.48
C GLN A 63 13.49 -5.53 19.56
N ALA A 64 12.83 -5.69 18.42
CA ALA A 64 11.59 -6.45 18.33
C ALA A 64 11.83 -7.89 18.83
N PRO A 65 10.86 -8.49 19.55
CA PRO A 65 11.00 -9.83 20.07
C PRO A 65 11.12 -10.85 18.94
N GLU A 66 11.87 -11.94 19.19
CA GLU A 66 11.88 -13.08 18.28
C GLU A 66 10.47 -13.69 18.16
N ALA A 67 10.06 -13.93 16.92
CA ALA A 67 8.76 -14.47 16.57
C ALA A 67 8.65 -15.94 17.00
N GLN A 68 7.56 -16.29 17.68
CA GLN A 68 7.26 -17.66 18.08
C GLN A 68 6.53 -18.39 16.95
N VAL A 69 7.25 -18.71 15.89
CA VAL A 69 6.70 -19.41 14.72
C VAL A 69 7.02 -20.90 14.75
N GLY A 70 6.15 -21.70 14.13
CA GLY A 70 6.47 -23.10 13.84
C GLY A 70 7.58 -23.21 12.80
N GLU A 71 7.81 -24.42 12.29
CA GLU A 71 8.77 -24.64 11.21
C GLU A 71 8.35 -23.87 9.95
N LEU A 72 9.12 -22.82 9.63
CA LEU A 72 8.98 -22.01 8.44
C LEU A 72 10.17 -22.25 7.52
N ARG A 73 9.89 -22.24 6.23
CA ARG A 73 10.88 -22.28 5.17
C ARG A 73 11.07 -20.89 4.64
N LEU A 74 12.23 -20.32 4.90
CA LEU A 74 12.67 -19.07 4.30
C LEU A 74 13.32 -19.37 2.94
N PRO A 75 13.29 -18.41 2.01
CA PRO A 75 14.04 -18.54 0.79
C PRO A 75 15.55 -18.42 1.09
N TYR A 76 16.40 -19.00 0.24
CA TYR A 76 17.84 -19.16 0.52
C TYR A 76 18.57 -17.88 0.93
N GLN A 77 18.19 -16.71 0.41
CA GLN A 77 18.80 -15.43 0.76
C GLN A 77 18.42 -14.91 2.16
N LEU A 78 17.35 -15.46 2.74
CA LEU A 78 16.87 -15.13 4.08
C LEU A 78 17.08 -16.29 5.07
N ASP A 79 17.60 -17.42 4.61
CA ASP A 79 17.76 -18.62 5.42
C ASP A 79 18.71 -18.38 6.61
N ASP A 80 18.51 -19.13 7.68
CA ASP A 80 19.22 -19.00 8.98
C ASP A 80 19.08 -17.65 9.70
N ARG A 81 18.32 -16.69 9.17
CA ARG A 81 18.10 -15.40 9.85
C ARG A 81 17.00 -15.48 10.91
N PRO A 82 17.13 -14.73 12.03
CA PRO A 82 16.07 -14.65 13.02
C PRO A 82 14.83 -14.00 12.41
N LEU A 83 13.65 -14.44 12.85
CA LEU A 83 12.38 -13.80 12.55
C LEU A 83 11.96 -13.00 13.76
N LEU A 84 11.68 -11.72 13.57
CA LEU A 84 11.22 -10.82 14.61
C LEU A 84 9.73 -10.51 14.39
N ASP A 85 9.04 -10.22 15.50
CA ASP A 85 7.62 -9.86 15.51
C ASP A 85 7.46 -8.42 16.05
N PRO A 86 7.38 -7.42 15.15
CA PRO A 86 7.08 -6.03 15.52
C PRO A 86 5.60 -5.81 15.84
N THR A 87 4.79 -6.87 15.93
CA THR A 87 3.34 -6.87 16.21
C THR A 87 2.46 -6.27 15.12
N TRP A 88 2.89 -6.32 13.86
CA TRP A 88 2.10 -5.79 12.73
C TRP A 88 0.98 -6.74 12.29
N ASP A 89 -0.23 -6.19 12.15
CA ASP A 89 -1.40 -6.91 11.61
C ASP A 89 -1.69 -6.57 10.14
N THR A 90 -1.07 -5.51 9.62
CA THR A 90 -1.24 -5.05 8.24
C THR A 90 0.10 -4.93 7.55
N ALA A 91 0.09 -5.01 6.21
CA ALA A 91 1.31 -4.92 5.42
C ALA A 91 2.05 -3.60 5.72
N PRO A 92 3.31 -3.65 6.17
CA PRO A 92 4.06 -2.44 6.46
C PRO A 92 4.33 -1.65 5.19
N LYS A 93 4.28 -0.32 5.31
CA LYS A 93 4.89 0.59 4.35
C LYS A 93 6.35 0.81 4.76
N SER A 94 7.23 1.10 3.82
CA SER A 94 8.64 1.36 4.14
C SER A 94 9.26 2.48 3.32
N ALA A 95 10.25 3.13 3.90
CA ALA A 95 11.20 3.98 3.21
C ALA A 95 12.52 3.97 3.98
N ASP A 96 13.64 4.01 3.25
CA ASP A 96 15.00 4.15 3.78
C ASP A 96 15.34 3.17 4.92
N GLY A 97 14.94 1.91 4.72
CA GLY A 97 15.16 0.82 5.66
C GLY A 97 14.34 0.92 6.94
N VAL A 98 13.30 1.74 6.99
CA VAL A 98 12.34 1.80 8.10
C VAL A 98 10.97 1.32 7.62
N PHE A 99 10.35 0.46 8.41
CA PHE A 99 9.03 -0.12 8.21
C PHE A 99 8.04 0.45 9.21
N LEU A 100 6.81 0.69 8.77
CA LEU A 100 5.72 1.18 9.61
C LEU A 100 4.45 0.41 9.30
N ALA A 101 3.83 -0.15 10.33
CA ALA A 101 2.47 -0.65 10.25
C ALA A 101 1.78 -0.59 11.64
N PRO A 102 0.45 -0.57 11.68
CA PRO A 102 -0.32 -0.80 12.88
C PRO A 102 -0.46 -2.29 13.22
N GLY A 103 -0.55 -2.55 14.52
CA GLY A 103 -1.06 -3.78 15.12
C GLY A 103 -2.15 -3.49 16.15
N ASP A 104 -3.06 -4.42 16.37
CA ASP A 104 -4.12 -4.31 17.35
C ASP A 104 -3.64 -4.79 18.73
N THR A 105 -3.45 -3.84 19.64
CA THR A 105 -3.04 -4.12 21.02
C THR A 105 -4.08 -3.56 21.98
N GLY A 106 -4.79 -4.45 22.67
CA GLY A 106 -5.65 -4.06 23.79
C GLY A 106 -6.85 -3.19 23.44
N GLY A 107 -7.32 -3.21 22.19
CA GLY A 107 -8.45 -2.37 21.75
C GLY A 107 -8.05 -1.07 21.07
N LEU A 108 -6.75 -0.82 20.94
CA LEU A 108 -6.15 0.31 20.22
C LEU A 108 -5.30 -0.21 19.06
N LEU A 109 -5.04 0.66 18.10
CA LEU A 109 -4.01 0.42 17.09
C LEU A 109 -2.69 1.00 17.60
N THR A 110 -1.65 0.19 17.65
CA THR A 110 -0.29 0.61 17.93
C THR A 110 0.48 0.63 16.61
N PHE A 111 0.77 1.81 16.12
CA PHE A 111 1.66 2.03 14.98
C PHE A 111 3.10 1.84 15.46
N THR A 112 3.80 0.86 14.89
CA THR A 112 5.18 0.54 15.26
C THR A 112 6.09 0.81 14.08
N ALA A 113 7.05 1.72 14.26
CA ALA A 113 8.14 1.93 13.32
C ALA A 113 9.36 1.09 13.73
N ALA A 114 9.87 0.27 12.80
CA ALA A 114 11.05 -0.55 13.03
C ALA A 114 12.07 -0.41 11.90
N ASP A 115 13.36 -0.39 12.21
CA ASP A 115 14.42 -0.39 11.20
C ASP A 115 14.71 -1.80 10.63
N ALA A 116 15.51 -1.85 9.58
CA ALA A 116 15.92 -3.08 8.92
C ALA A 116 16.84 -3.95 9.78
N GLU A 117 17.40 -3.42 10.87
CA GLU A 117 18.16 -4.16 11.88
C GLU A 117 17.25 -4.85 12.91
N GLY A 118 15.96 -4.51 12.95
CA GLY A 118 15.00 -5.10 13.86
C GLY A 118 14.74 -4.29 15.13
N ASN A 119 15.22 -3.05 15.22
CA ASN A 119 14.95 -2.17 16.35
C ASN A 119 13.62 -1.45 16.15
N ILE A 120 12.78 -1.45 17.18
CA ILE A 120 11.61 -0.59 17.29
C ILE A 120 12.11 0.81 17.62
N LEU A 121 11.88 1.75 16.69
CA LEU A 121 12.33 3.14 16.81
C LEU A 121 11.36 3.93 17.69
N TRP A 122 10.07 3.90 17.33
CA TRP A 122 9.01 4.57 18.05
C TRP A 122 7.68 3.86 17.86
N GLN A 123 6.75 4.14 18.77
CA GLN A 123 5.38 3.66 18.73
C GLN A 123 4.38 4.79 18.99
N ALA A 124 3.21 4.74 18.36
CA ALA A 124 2.11 5.68 18.62
C ALA A 124 0.78 4.95 18.64
N GLU A 125 -0.12 5.31 19.55
CA GLU A 125 -1.43 4.66 19.67
C GLU A 125 -2.53 5.48 18.98
N ARG A 126 -3.52 4.80 18.41
CA ARG A 126 -4.72 5.42 17.84
C ARG A 126 -5.97 4.62 18.18
N PRO A 127 -7.15 5.26 18.18
CA PRO A 127 -8.41 4.53 18.18
C PRO A 127 -8.47 3.60 16.97
N ARG A 128 -9.14 2.44 17.11
CA ARG A 128 -9.29 1.47 16.01
C ARG A 128 -9.97 2.00 14.75
N ALA A 129 -10.74 3.07 14.88
CA ALA A 129 -11.36 3.75 13.74
C ALA A 129 -10.35 4.52 12.87
N CYS A 130 -9.16 4.83 13.39
CA CYS A 130 -8.12 5.64 12.76
C CYS A 130 -6.96 4.76 12.27
N SER A 131 -7.27 3.79 11.41
CA SER A 131 -6.27 2.89 10.82
C SER A 131 -5.55 3.48 9.61
N GLY A 132 -5.97 4.64 9.11
CA GLY A 132 -5.37 5.28 7.94
C GLY A 132 -3.95 5.76 8.22
N PHE A 133 -3.00 5.33 7.40
CA PHE A 133 -1.62 5.77 7.45
C PHE A 133 -0.93 5.70 6.09
N THR A 134 0.11 6.50 5.92
CA THR A 134 0.97 6.42 4.74
C THR A 134 2.41 6.80 5.08
N ILE A 135 3.32 6.57 4.13
CA ILE A 135 4.65 7.18 4.12
C ILE A 135 4.70 8.12 2.92
N THR A 136 5.11 9.35 3.17
CA THR A 136 5.32 10.42 2.18
C THR A 136 6.75 10.95 2.29
N HIS A 137 7.14 11.92 1.45
CA HIS A 137 8.48 12.50 1.50
C HIS A 137 8.50 14.02 1.40
N ASP A 138 9.39 14.64 2.19
CA ASP A 138 9.87 16.01 2.02
C ASP A 138 11.27 15.95 1.38
N GLY A 139 11.31 15.97 0.05
CA GLY A 139 12.53 15.66 -0.71
C GLY A 139 13.00 14.24 -0.43
N GLU A 140 14.20 14.08 0.14
CA GLU A 140 14.76 12.77 0.52
C GLU A 140 14.34 12.33 1.93
N ARG A 141 13.57 13.14 2.67
CA ARG A 141 13.21 12.82 4.05
C ARG A 141 11.89 12.05 4.09
N PRO A 142 11.87 10.77 4.51
CA PRO A 142 10.64 10.02 4.64
C PRO A 142 9.85 10.45 5.89
N LEU A 143 8.55 10.66 5.72
CA LEU A 143 7.62 11.06 6.77
C LEU A 143 6.51 10.03 6.93
N ALA A 144 6.21 9.65 8.16
CA ALA A 144 5.03 8.87 8.52
C ALA A 144 3.84 9.80 8.72
N VAL A 145 2.75 9.60 7.97
CA VAL A 145 1.49 10.33 8.18
C VAL A 145 0.50 9.41 8.86
N LEU A 146 0.08 9.79 10.06
CA LEU A 146 -0.90 9.03 10.85
C LEU A 146 -2.20 9.82 10.95
N THR A 147 -3.33 9.13 10.78
CA THR A 147 -4.65 9.71 11.06
C THR A 147 -5.00 9.59 12.53
N ASP A 148 -5.74 10.57 13.04
CA ASP A 148 -6.29 10.57 14.40
C ASP A 148 -7.66 11.26 14.43
N ILE A 149 -8.27 11.35 15.61
CA ILE A 149 -9.44 12.19 15.87
C ILE A 149 -9.02 13.43 16.66
N ASP A 150 -9.63 14.58 16.37
CA ASP A 150 -9.45 15.77 17.21
C ASP A 150 -10.02 15.48 18.63
N PRO A 151 -9.19 15.47 19.68
CA PRO A 151 -9.64 15.20 21.05
C PRO A 151 -10.53 16.32 21.61
N GLU A 152 -10.48 17.53 21.03
CA GLU A 152 -11.32 18.65 21.44
C GLU A 152 -12.76 18.53 20.91
N GLU A 153 -12.99 17.71 19.89
CA GLU A 153 -14.28 17.54 19.21
C GLU A 153 -15.04 16.26 19.61
N GLY A 154 -15.15 15.95 20.90
CA GLY A 154 -16.06 14.91 21.40
C GLY A 154 -15.80 13.48 20.87
N THR A 155 -16.79 12.59 21.02
CA THR A 155 -16.56 11.12 20.97
C THR A 155 -16.23 10.55 19.58
N PHE A 156 -16.41 11.31 18.50
CA PHE A 156 -16.03 10.92 17.14
C PHE A 156 -15.43 12.12 16.39
N GLY A 157 -14.54 12.86 17.05
CA GLY A 157 -13.98 14.13 16.58
C GLY A 157 -13.54 14.12 15.12
N SER A 158 -13.48 15.30 14.53
CA SER A 158 -13.15 15.42 13.12
C SER A 158 -11.75 14.81 12.85
N PRO A 159 -11.58 14.04 11.76
CA PRO A 159 -10.35 13.30 11.53
C PRO A 159 -9.20 14.27 11.23
N THR A 160 -8.04 14.03 11.83
CA THR A 160 -6.85 14.82 11.58
C THR A 160 -5.74 13.96 10.99
N ALA A 161 -4.80 14.60 10.30
CA ALA A 161 -3.56 13.98 9.84
C ALA A 161 -2.36 14.72 10.46
N THR A 162 -1.37 13.97 10.92
CA THR A 162 -0.11 14.52 11.45
C THR A 162 1.05 13.76 10.84
N ALA A 163 2.09 14.49 10.39
CA ALA A 163 3.32 13.87 9.93
C ALA A 163 4.39 13.86 11.00
N TYR A 164 5.12 12.75 11.04
CA TYR A 164 6.27 12.52 11.88
C TYR A 164 7.46 12.11 11.01
N ASP A 165 8.66 12.47 11.43
CA ASP A 165 9.87 11.87 10.88
C ASP A 165 9.78 10.34 11.01
N LEU A 166 9.90 9.62 9.89
CA LEU A 166 9.72 8.17 9.91
C LEU A 166 10.73 7.48 10.84
N ARG A 167 11.93 8.03 11.00
CA ARG A 167 13.00 7.42 11.79
C ARG A 167 12.95 7.86 13.25
N THR A 168 12.71 9.13 13.55
CA THR A 168 12.77 9.64 14.93
C THR A 168 11.42 9.70 15.64
N GLY A 169 10.32 9.76 14.89
CA GLY A 169 8.98 10.01 15.44
C GLY A 169 8.74 11.48 15.80
N ASP A 170 9.69 12.38 15.48
CA ASP A 170 9.50 13.82 15.73
C ASP A 170 8.43 14.39 14.81
N GLN A 171 7.47 15.12 15.38
CA GLN A 171 6.42 15.77 14.61
C GLN A 171 7.01 16.82 13.66
N VAL A 172 6.59 16.78 12.39
CA VAL A 172 7.02 17.71 11.33
C VAL A 172 5.94 18.74 11.04
N TRP A 173 4.71 18.29 10.85
CA TRP A 173 3.55 19.15 10.64
C TRP A 173 2.27 18.51 11.20
N GLY A 174 1.22 19.32 11.30
CA GLY A 174 -0.08 18.92 11.82
C GLY A 174 -0.27 19.21 13.32
N PRO A 175 -1.41 18.78 13.91
CA PRO A 175 -2.52 18.11 13.22
C PRO A 175 -3.21 19.02 12.19
N VAL A 176 -3.54 18.46 11.03
CA VAL A 176 -4.31 19.12 9.97
C VAL A 176 -5.69 18.47 9.87
N GLN A 177 -6.74 19.28 9.85
CA GLN A 177 -8.11 18.80 9.67
C GLN A 177 -8.30 18.26 8.25
N VAL A 178 -8.71 17.00 8.11
CA VAL A 178 -8.97 16.36 6.82
C VAL A 178 -10.46 16.06 6.62
N PRO A 179 -10.95 15.92 5.37
CA PRO A 179 -12.38 15.75 5.10
C PRO A 179 -12.95 14.38 5.53
N GLY A 180 -12.08 13.39 5.78
CA GLY A 180 -12.50 12.03 6.11
C GLY A 180 -11.32 11.06 6.18
N PRO A 181 -11.55 9.75 6.03
CA PRO A 181 -10.49 8.75 6.10
C PRO A 181 -9.45 8.92 5.00
N HIS A 182 -8.28 8.33 5.22
CA HIS A 182 -7.23 8.14 4.21
C HIS A 182 -7.75 7.27 3.05
N GLN A 183 -7.41 7.60 1.80
CA GLN A 183 -8.01 6.98 0.59
C GLN A 183 -7.03 6.61 -0.53
N GLY A 184 -5.81 7.14 -0.56
CA GLY A 184 -4.93 6.97 -1.72
C GLY A 184 -3.51 6.56 -1.33
N PRO A 185 -2.63 6.31 -2.31
CA PRO A 185 -1.20 6.41 -2.02
C PRO A 185 -0.91 7.84 -1.53
N GLY A 186 -0.03 7.94 -0.54
CA GLY A 186 0.36 9.24 -0.01
C GLY A 186 -0.73 9.94 0.81
N ALA A 187 -0.55 11.24 1.04
CA ALA A 187 -1.37 12.05 1.95
C ALA A 187 -2.71 12.50 1.33
N VAL A 188 -3.50 11.52 0.84
CA VAL A 188 -4.81 11.73 0.20
C VAL A 188 -5.95 11.26 1.11
N PHE A 189 -6.94 12.12 1.29
CA PHE A 189 -8.10 11.93 2.16
C PHE A 189 -9.36 12.27 1.41
N ALA A 190 -10.48 11.64 1.75
CA ALA A 190 -11.75 12.00 1.13
C ALA A 190 -12.89 11.93 2.14
N ALA A 191 -13.92 12.73 1.89
CA ALA A 191 -15.16 12.61 2.63
C ALA A 191 -15.77 11.22 2.42
N PRO A 192 -16.40 10.62 3.46
CA PRO A 192 -17.16 9.39 3.28
C PRO A 192 -18.27 9.61 2.24
N PRO A 193 -18.69 8.56 1.53
CA PRO A 193 -19.76 8.67 0.55
C PRO A 193 -21.04 9.20 1.22
N GLN A 194 -21.76 10.09 0.52
CA GLN A 194 -23.03 10.64 1.06
C GLN A 194 -24.11 9.56 1.22
N GLU A 195 -24.03 8.51 0.42
CA GLU A 195 -24.88 7.34 0.50
C GLU A 195 -24.08 6.14 1.02
N GLN A 196 -24.74 5.23 1.76
CA GLN A 196 -24.09 4.09 2.42
C GLN A 196 -23.39 3.09 1.46
N LEU A 197 -23.66 3.19 0.16
CA LEU A 197 -23.03 2.44 -0.94
C LEU A 197 -22.63 3.36 -2.11
N GLY A 198 -22.38 4.64 -1.82
CA GLY A 198 -22.04 5.65 -2.83
C GLY A 198 -20.57 5.68 -3.20
N GLU A 199 -20.26 6.40 -4.28
CA GLU A 199 -18.89 6.75 -4.67
C GLU A 199 -18.21 7.58 -3.57
N VAL A 200 -16.90 7.37 -3.39
CA VAL A 200 -16.08 8.14 -2.44
C VAL A 200 -16.29 9.63 -2.72
N GLY A 201 -16.43 10.42 -1.65
CA GLY A 201 -16.63 11.86 -1.79
C GLY A 201 -15.40 12.57 -2.38
N PRO A 202 -15.49 13.91 -2.56
CA PRO A 202 -14.37 14.71 -3.05
C PRO A 202 -13.10 14.47 -2.24
N ARG A 203 -11.98 14.34 -2.94
CA ARG A 203 -10.66 14.11 -2.39
C ARG A 203 -9.94 15.42 -2.09
N MET A 204 -9.07 15.35 -1.10
CA MET A 204 -8.11 16.37 -0.72
C MET A 204 -6.73 15.72 -0.64
N VAL A 205 -5.73 16.39 -1.18
CA VAL A 205 -4.33 16.00 -1.03
C VAL A 205 -3.57 17.10 -0.30
N LEU A 206 -2.83 16.69 0.72
CA LEU A 206 -1.94 17.58 1.47
C LEU A 206 -0.56 17.62 0.80
N ASP A 207 0.08 18.77 0.86
CA ASP A 207 1.49 18.93 0.55
C ASP A 207 2.31 18.04 1.51
N PRO A 208 3.08 17.07 0.98
CA PRO A 208 3.89 16.15 1.77
C PRO A 208 4.81 16.80 2.81
N ALA A 209 5.37 17.97 2.48
CA ALA A 209 6.39 18.62 3.29
C ALA A 209 5.79 19.54 4.36
N THR A 210 4.64 20.16 4.10
CA THR A 210 4.07 21.18 5.01
C THR A 210 2.74 20.79 5.64
N GLY A 211 2.01 19.83 5.07
CA GLY A 211 0.64 19.52 5.45
C GLY A 211 -0.40 20.53 4.97
N ASP A 212 0.00 21.56 4.20
CA ASP A 212 -0.94 22.50 3.60
C ASP A 212 -1.81 21.81 2.54
N ILE A 213 -3.01 22.32 2.27
CA ILE A 213 -3.88 21.76 1.22
C ILE A 213 -3.29 22.13 -0.15
N LEU A 214 -2.89 21.13 -0.93
CA LEU A 214 -2.36 21.32 -2.28
C LEU A 214 -3.47 21.29 -3.32
N ALA A 215 -4.42 20.36 -3.18
CA ALA A 215 -5.66 20.34 -3.97
C ALA A 215 -6.83 19.80 -3.13
N ASP A 216 -8.02 20.33 -3.40
CA ASP A 216 -9.28 19.95 -2.76
C ASP A 216 -10.40 20.01 -3.81
N GLU A 217 -10.84 18.84 -4.25
CA GLU A 217 -11.88 18.66 -5.28
C GLU A 217 -13.21 19.32 -4.89
N SER A 218 -13.46 19.56 -3.60
CA SER A 218 -14.69 20.21 -3.15
C SER A 218 -14.70 21.73 -3.39
N THR A 219 -13.52 22.34 -3.54
CA THR A 219 -13.36 23.78 -3.76
C THR A 219 -12.81 24.10 -5.15
N ASP A 220 -11.98 23.22 -5.69
CA ASP A 220 -11.41 23.30 -7.03
C ASP A 220 -11.84 22.08 -7.86
N GLY A 221 -13.04 22.16 -8.43
CA GLY A 221 -13.59 21.10 -9.27
C GLY A 221 -12.92 20.97 -10.65
N SER A 222 -11.74 21.58 -10.87
CA SER A 222 -11.01 21.48 -12.14
C SER A 222 -9.85 20.49 -12.11
N ALA A 223 -9.50 19.97 -10.93
CA ALA A 223 -8.43 19.00 -10.75
C ALA A 223 -8.93 17.80 -9.93
N HIS A 224 -8.78 16.60 -10.49
CA HIS A 224 -9.02 15.32 -9.86
C HIS A 224 -7.74 14.77 -9.22
N VAL A 225 -7.79 14.36 -7.97
CA VAL A 225 -6.66 13.85 -7.21
C VAL A 225 -6.48 12.36 -7.51
N VAL A 226 -5.36 12.03 -8.18
CA VAL A 226 -5.02 10.65 -8.53
C VAL A 226 -4.27 9.96 -7.38
N GLY A 227 -3.32 10.66 -6.75
CA GLY A 227 -2.49 10.11 -5.68
C GLY A 227 -1.28 10.97 -5.33
N GLU A 228 -0.57 10.59 -4.26
CA GLU A 228 0.76 11.12 -3.94
C GLU A 228 1.77 10.00 -3.74
N TYR A 229 2.97 10.18 -4.28
CA TYR A 229 4.05 9.20 -4.29
C TYR A 229 5.39 9.87 -4.01
N ARG A 230 5.96 9.58 -2.83
CA ARG A 230 7.27 10.09 -2.40
C ARG A 230 7.48 11.58 -2.67
N GLY A 231 6.50 12.41 -2.30
CA GLY A 231 6.59 13.86 -2.48
C GLY A 231 6.05 14.37 -3.83
N THR A 232 5.67 13.48 -4.74
CA THR A 232 5.11 13.84 -6.07
C THR A 232 3.60 13.61 -6.07
N VAL A 233 2.84 14.69 -6.25
CA VAL A 233 1.37 14.68 -6.32
C VAL A 233 0.94 14.61 -7.78
N LEU A 234 0.07 13.64 -8.09
CA LEU A 234 -0.55 13.50 -9.41
C LEU A 234 -1.97 14.08 -9.40
N LEU A 235 -2.20 15.07 -10.26
CA LEU A 235 -3.50 15.71 -10.46
C LEU A 235 -3.92 15.61 -11.93
N ALA A 236 -5.16 15.23 -12.19
CA ALA A 236 -5.71 15.19 -13.55
C ALA A 236 -6.69 16.35 -13.77
N ASP A 237 -6.51 17.10 -14.85
CA ASP A 237 -7.58 17.93 -15.42
C ASP A 237 -8.29 17.19 -16.55
N ASP A 238 -9.27 17.82 -17.19
CA ASP A 238 -10.06 17.25 -18.31
C ASP A 238 -9.22 16.67 -19.46
N THR A 239 -7.95 17.05 -19.58
CA THR A 239 -7.10 16.79 -20.74
C THR A 239 -5.74 16.18 -20.42
N HIS A 240 -5.20 16.43 -19.23
CA HIS A 240 -3.86 16.02 -18.85
C HIS A 240 -3.79 15.48 -17.42
N LEU A 241 -2.90 14.52 -17.23
CA LEU A 241 -2.33 14.16 -15.94
C LEU A 241 -1.08 15.03 -15.70
N HIS A 242 -0.95 15.62 -14.52
CA HIS A 242 0.15 16.50 -14.15
C HIS A 242 0.82 16.01 -12.87
N ALA A 243 2.14 16.15 -12.80
CA ALA A 243 2.91 15.88 -11.60
C ALA A 243 3.43 17.17 -10.96
N TYR A 244 3.23 17.31 -9.65
CA TYR A 244 3.68 18.44 -8.86
C TYR A 244 4.54 17.96 -7.69
N ARG A 245 5.58 18.73 -7.36
CA ARG A 245 6.36 18.56 -6.13
C ARG A 245 6.17 19.75 -5.20
N HIS A 246 6.56 19.58 -3.93
CA HIS A 246 6.50 20.64 -2.94
C HIS A 246 7.14 21.94 -3.47
N GLY A 247 6.40 23.05 -3.34
CA GLY A 247 6.86 24.39 -3.72
C GLY A 247 6.91 24.67 -5.23
N ALA A 248 6.49 23.74 -6.09
CA ALA A 248 6.44 23.94 -7.54
C ALA A 248 5.23 24.80 -7.93
N GLU A 249 5.45 25.87 -8.69
CA GLU A 249 4.36 26.71 -9.26
C GLU A 249 3.78 26.11 -10.55
N THR A 250 4.50 25.17 -11.17
CA THR A 250 4.12 24.51 -12.43
C THR A 250 4.39 23.03 -12.31
N ALA A 251 3.63 22.22 -13.06
CA ALA A 251 3.87 20.79 -13.15
C ALA A 251 5.30 20.51 -13.67
N ASP A 252 5.94 19.48 -13.10
CA ASP A 252 7.25 19.01 -13.53
C ASP A 252 7.17 18.30 -14.89
N TRP A 253 6.09 17.54 -15.09
CA TRP A 253 5.73 16.93 -16.36
C TRP A 253 4.20 16.84 -16.48
N SER A 254 3.73 16.63 -17.71
CA SER A 254 2.32 16.38 -18.00
C SER A 254 2.13 15.37 -19.13
N LEU A 255 1.07 14.57 -19.02
CA LEU A 255 0.71 13.52 -19.97
C LEU A 255 -0.71 13.74 -20.52
N PRO A 256 -0.92 13.72 -21.84
CA PRO A 256 -2.26 13.85 -22.42
C PRO A 256 -3.13 12.60 -22.14
N LEU A 257 -4.28 12.76 -21.50
CA LEU A 257 -5.18 11.64 -21.16
C LEU A 257 -5.72 10.93 -22.41
N GLN A 258 -5.95 11.68 -23.49
CA GLN A 258 -6.50 11.14 -24.74
C GLN A 258 -5.60 10.11 -25.42
N GLU A 259 -4.27 10.16 -25.19
CA GLU A 259 -3.34 9.18 -25.75
C GLU A 259 -3.56 7.78 -25.17
N TYR A 260 -4.05 7.72 -23.93
CA TYR A 260 -4.31 6.48 -23.19
C TYR A 260 -5.81 6.16 -23.08
N GLY A 261 -6.67 6.97 -23.72
CA GLY A 261 -8.12 6.81 -23.64
C GLY A 261 -8.70 7.01 -22.24
N TRP A 262 -8.00 7.77 -21.38
CA TRP A 262 -8.42 8.01 -20.00
C TRP A 262 -9.42 9.17 -19.90
N GLU A 263 -10.29 9.05 -18.90
CA GLU A 263 -11.18 10.11 -18.44
C GLU A 263 -10.69 10.56 -17.05
N ALA A 264 -10.58 11.88 -16.85
CA ALA A 264 -9.97 12.45 -15.65
C ALA A 264 -10.61 11.94 -14.34
N GLU A 265 -11.94 11.99 -14.27
CA GLU A 265 -12.74 11.58 -13.10
C GLU A 265 -12.63 10.08 -12.79
N ALA A 266 -12.35 9.25 -13.80
CA ALA A 266 -12.21 7.81 -13.64
C ALA A 266 -10.77 7.41 -13.27
N LEU A 267 -9.81 8.33 -13.37
CA LEU A 267 -8.40 8.03 -13.19
C LEU A 267 -8.08 7.82 -11.72
N HIS A 268 -7.33 6.77 -11.40
CA HIS A 268 -6.89 6.53 -10.04
C HIS A 268 -5.57 5.77 -10.01
N SER A 269 -4.89 5.88 -8.87
CA SER A 269 -3.77 5.03 -8.54
C SER A 269 -4.22 3.63 -8.20
N TRP A 270 -3.38 2.67 -8.58
CA TRP A 270 -3.42 1.31 -8.06
C TRP A 270 -2.20 1.06 -7.16
N ASP A 271 -2.40 0.32 -6.08
CA ASP A 271 -1.29 -0.13 -5.23
C ASP A 271 -0.39 -1.07 -6.03
N THR A 272 0.93 -0.84 -5.96
CA THR A 272 1.94 -1.77 -6.48
C THR A 272 2.28 -2.80 -5.41
N ALA A 273 2.60 -4.01 -5.83
CA ALA A 273 2.96 -5.08 -4.93
C ALA A 273 4.38 -4.86 -4.35
N GLY A 274 4.45 -4.08 -3.27
CA GLY A 274 5.64 -3.93 -2.43
C GLY A 274 5.97 -2.47 -2.08
N PRO A 275 6.53 -2.20 -0.90
CA PRO A 275 6.78 -0.86 -0.38
C PRO A 275 8.04 -0.16 -0.98
N GLY A 276 8.49 -0.54 -2.16
CA GLY A 276 9.70 0.01 -2.81
C GLY A 276 9.47 0.81 -4.10
N GLY A 277 8.23 0.85 -4.61
CA GLY A 277 7.92 1.35 -5.95
C GLY A 277 7.79 2.87 -6.10
N GLY A 278 8.33 3.69 -5.18
CA GLY A 278 7.98 5.11 -5.19
C GLY A 278 8.65 5.98 -6.26
N ALA A 279 9.37 5.38 -7.21
CA ALA A 279 9.83 6.05 -8.43
C ALA A 279 8.85 5.89 -9.61
N ALA A 280 7.79 5.08 -9.47
CA ALA A 280 6.74 4.97 -10.48
C ALA A 280 5.34 4.93 -9.87
N ALA A 281 4.33 5.21 -10.70
CA ALA A 281 2.92 5.09 -10.35
C ALA A 281 2.22 4.19 -11.35
N LEU A 282 1.41 3.25 -10.85
CA LEU A 282 0.51 2.46 -11.68
C LEU A 282 -0.83 3.20 -11.80
N VAL A 283 -1.07 3.79 -12.96
CA VAL A 283 -2.19 4.72 -13.21
C VAL A 283 -3.10 4.16 -14.30
N GLY A 284 -4.41 4.23 -14.07
CA GLY A 284 -5.41 3.86 -15.05
C GLY A 284 -6.83 4.09 -14.56
N GLY A 285 -7.81 3.76 -15.40
CA GLY A 285 -9.21 3.74 -15.01
C GLY A 285 -9.62 2.40 -14.38
N GLU A 286 -10.90 2.08 -14.46
CA GLU A 286 -11.49 0.82 -13.95
C GLU A 286 -11.08 -0.43 -14.74
N SER A 287 -10.41 -0.28 -15.89
CA SER A 287 -9.89 -1.42 -16.66
C SER A 287 -8.67 -2.06 -16.00
N GLU A 288 -8.40 -3.31 -16.36
CA GLU A 288 -7.13 -3.99 -16.00
C GLU A 288 -5.95 -3.48 -16.85
N GLU A 289 -6.22 -2.72 -17.91
CA GLU A 289 -5.23 -2.04 -18.76
C GLU A 289 -4.82 -0.71 -18.10
N ARG A 290 -3.64 -0.70 -17.45
CA ARG A 290 -3.07 0.46 -16.76
C ARG A 290 -1.65 0.72 -17.26
N VAL A 291 -1.12 1.88 -16.94
CA VAL A 291 0.23 2.30 -17.35
C VAL A 291 1.08 2.49 -16.09
N LEU A 292 2.26 1.88 -16.09
CA LEU A 292 3.29 2.14 -15.11
C LEU A 292 4.10 3.35 -15.59
N ILE A 293 3.99 4.47 -14.88
CA ILE A 293 4.59 5.76 -15.26
C ILE A 293 5.78 6.05 -14.36
N ASP A 294 6.91 6.42 -14.94
CA ASP A 294 8.06 6.95 -14.21
C ASP A 294 7.70 8.33 -13.62
N LEU A 295 7.79 8.49 -12.30
CA LEU A 295 7.40 9.72 -11.61
C LEU A 295 8.41 10.86 -11.76
N GLU A 296 9.65 10.56 -12.16
CA GLU A 296 10.66 11.59 -12.41
C GLU A 296 10.41 12.30 -13.74
N THR A 297 10.11 11.52 -14.78
CA THR A 297 10.05 11.99 -16.17
C THR A 297 8.63 12.12 -16.73
N GLY A 298 7.69 11.34 -16.20
CA GLY A 298 6.37 11.16 -16.77
C GLY A 298 6.34 10.14 -17.92
N ASP A 299 7.44 9.50 -18.28
CA ASP A 299 7.46 8.55 -19.38
C ASP A 299 6.83 7.20 -18.97
N PRO A 300 6.07 6.53 -19.85
CA PRO A 300 5.56 5.19 -19.58
C PRO A 300 6.70 4.16 -19.56
N ILE A 301 6.83 3.43 -18.47
CA ILE A 301 7.74 2.28 -18.33
C ILE A 301 7.11 1.05 -19.00
N ALA A 302 5.82 0.84 -18.74
CA ALA A 302 5.06 -0.28 -19.28
C ALA A 302 3.58 0.08 -19.42
N GLU A 303 2.93 -0.51 -20.44
CA GLU A 303 1.50 -0.39 -20.71
C GLU A 303 0.82 -1.76 -20.53
N ASP A 304 -0.51 -1.79 -20.48
CA ASP A 304 -1.32 -3.00 -20.26
C ASP A 304 -0.94 -3.76 -18.98
N VAL A 305 -0.61 -3.01 -17.93
CA VAL A 305 -0.11 -3.53 -16.66
C VAL A 305 -1.27 -3.72 -15.68
N ARG A 306 -1.44 -4.94 -15.18
CA ARG A 306 -2.40 -5.24 -14.12
C ARG A 306 -1.80 -5.04 -12.72
N ASP A 307 -0.52 -5.37 -12.57
CA ASP A 307 0.22 -5.23 -11.30
C ASP A 307 1.70 -4.95 -11.60
N ALA A 308 2.39 -4.28 -10.68
CA ALA A 308 3.80 -3.96 -10.83
C ALA A 308 4.53 -4.01 -9.50
N ALA A 309 5.84 -4.23 -9.55
CA ALA A 309 6.72 -4.14 -8.40
C ALA A 309 8.13 -3.70 -8.82
N PHE A 310 8.87 -3.15 -7.88
CA PHE A 310 10.28 -2.83 -8.06
C PHE A 310 11.14 -3.81 -7.27
N GLU A 311 12.14 -4.42 -7.91
CA GLU A 311 13.15 -5.23 -7.24
C GLU A 311 14.41 -4.39 -7.05
N VAL A 312 14.61 -3.94 -5.81
CA VAL A 312 15.62 -2.93 -5.47
C VAL A 312 17.05 -3.41 -5.68
N THR A 313 17.34 -4.70 -5.51
CA THR A 313 18.71 -5.24 -5.61
C THR A 313 19.25 -5.18 -7.03
N SER A 314 18.39 -5.46 -8.01
CA SER A 314 18.69 -5.45 -9.44
C SER A 314 18.30 -4.16 -10.14
N GLY A 315 17.56 -3.27 -9.46
CA GLY A 315 17.02 -2.05 -10.06
C GLY A 315 16.02 -2.33 -11.18
N THR A 316 15.26 -3.43 -11.07
CA THR A 316 14.36 -3.89 -12.13
C THR A 316 12.90 -3.65 -11.79
N TRP A 317 12.18 -3.00 -12.71
CA TRP A 317 10.73 -2.94 -12.70
C TRP A 317 10.14 -4.23 -13.25
N ILE A 318 9.28 -4.86 -12.47
CA ILE A 318 8.49 -6.01 -12.88
C ILE A 318 7.09 -5.52 -13.19
N ALA A 319 6.65 -5.72 -14.43
CA ALA A 319 5.28 -5.44 -14.86
C ALA A 319 4.57 -6.76 -15.20
N LEU A 320 3.39 -6.95 -14.63
CA LEU A 320 2.54 -8.11 -14.81
C LEU A 320 1.25 -7.71 -15.54
N GLY A 321 1.15 -8.11 -16.80
CA GLY A 321 -0.05 -7.98 -17.63
C GLY A 321 -0.41 -9.32 -18.26
N ASP A 322 -0.63 -9.34 -19.57
CA ASP A 322 -0.69 -10.58 -20.35
C ASP A 322 0.64 -11.35 -20.33
N GLU A 323 1.74 -10.61 -20.27
CA GLU A 323 3.09 -11.12 -20.12
C GLU A 323 3.68 -10.67 -18.77
N LEU A 324 4.65 -11.42 -18.27
CA LEU A 324 5.53 -10.99 -17.19
C LEU A 324 6.76 -10.38 -17.84
N THR A 325 6.97 -9.09 -17.61
CA THR A 325 8.06 -8.31 -18.22
C THR A 325 8.94 -7.68 -17.15
N GLY A 326 10.24 -7.61 -17.42
CA GLY A 326 11.21 -6.86 -16.63
C GLY A 326 11.76 -5.69 -17.42
N TYR A 327 11.95 -4.54 -16.76
CA TYR A 327 12.53 -3.32 -17.32
C TYR A 327 13.64 -2.81 -16.42
N ASP A 328 14.76 -2.36 -16.99
CA ASP A 328 15.80 -1.69 -16.21
C ASP A 328 15.43 -0.25 -15.82
N ASP A 329 16.38 0.44 -15.18
CA ASP A 329 16.25 1.83 -14.75
C ASP A 329 16.10 2.84 -15.90
N ALA A 330 16.52 2.46 -17.11
CA ALA A 330 16.34 3.26 -18.32
C ALA A 330 15.02 2.95 -19.06
N GLY A 331 14.20 2.05 -18.51
CA GLY A 331 12.97 1.58 -19.15
C GLY A 331 13.21 0.62 -20.32
N GLU A 332 14.42 0.07 -20.49
CA GLU A 332 14.69 -0.94 -21.51
C GLU A 332 14.21 -2.31 -21.03
N ARG A 333 13.45 -3.01 -21.89
CA ARG A 333 12.91 -4.33 -21.58
C ARG A 333 14.03 -5.39 -21.52
N LEU A 334 14.21 -5.99 -20.36
CA LEU A 334 15.17 -7.05 -20.06
C LEU A 334 14.67 -8.43 -20.51
N PHE A 335 13.40 -8.76 -20.21
CA PHE A 335 12.78 -10.03 -20.58
C PHE A 335 11.27 -9.89 -20.79
N SER A 336 10.66 -10.91 -21.42
CA SER A 336 9.21 -11.11 -21.47
C SER A 336 8.85 -12.60 -21.45
N ASN A 337 7.88 -12.97 -20.63
CA ASN A 337 7.33 -14.32 -20.52
C ASN A 337 5.81 -14.32 -20.74
N SER A 338 5.34 -15.07 -21.72
CA SER A 338 3.94 -15.07 -22.17
C SER A 338 2.95 -15.87 -21.29
N GLU A 339 3.41 -16.56 -20.25
CA GLU A 339 2.56 -17.40 -19.39
C GLU A 339 2.20 -16.70 -18.06
N ALA A 340 1.69 -15.46 -18.14
CA ALA A 340 1.52 -14.60 -16.95
C ALA A 340 0.07 -14.29 -16.55
N GLN A 341 -0.91 -14.52 -17.43
CA GLN A 341 -2.32 -14.16 -17.19
C GLN A 341 -2.89 -14.72 -15.86
N SER A 342 -2.45 -15.92 -15.46
CA SER A 342 -2.90 -16.60 -14.24
C SER A 342 -1.97 -16.41 -13.03
N LEU A 343 -0.96 -15.54 -13.14
CA LEU A 343 -0.03 -15.23 -12.06
C LEU A 343 -0.53 -14.02 -11.26
N GLN A 344 -0.19 -13.99 -9.98
CA GLN A 344 -0.39 -12.88 -9.07
C GLN A 344 0.95 -12.51 -8.45
N LEU A 345 1.24 -11.23 -8.32
CA LEU A 345 2.47 -10.77 -7.67
C LEU A 345 2.31 -10.88 -6.15
N GLU A 346 3.24 -11.56 -5.50
CA GLU A 346 3.24 -11.75 -4.05
C GLU A 346 4.29 -10.87 -3.34
N GLY A 347 5.40 -10.58 -4.01
CA GLY A 347 6.44 -9.68 -3.53
C GLY A 347 7.72 -9.78 -4.36
N THR A 348 8.69 -8.94 -4.03
CA THR A 348 10.01 -8.89 -4.66
C THR A 348 11.11 -8.86 -3.61
N GLY A 349 12.31 -9.28 -4.01
CA GLY A 349 13.53 -9.07 -3.24
C GLY A 349 14.60 -10.13 -3.44
N GLY A 350 15.85 -9.74 -3.20
CA GLY A 350 17.00 -10.62 -3.36
C GLY A 350 17.13 -11.14 -4.79
N VAL A 351 16.96 -10.24 -5.79
CA VAL A 351 16.95 -10.53 -7.23
C VAL A 351 15.87 -11.50 -7.71
N LEU A 352 14.82 -11.70 -6.92
CA LEU A 352 13.70 -12.57 -7.22
C LEU A 352 12.37 -11.80 -7.22
N VAL A 353 11.44 -12.25 -8.06
CA VAL A 353 10.01 -11.95 -7.96
C VAL A 353 9.25 -13.21 -7.59
N TYR A 354 8.36 -13.08 -6.62
CA TYR A 354 7.52 -14.17 -6.11
C TYR A 354 6.13 -14.04 -6.71
N LEU A 355 5.70 -15.10 -7.39
CA LEU A 355 4.45 -15.15 -8.14
C LEU A 355 3.62 -16.33 -7.66
N ARG A 356 2.31 -16.12 -7.50
CA ARG A 356 1.36 -17.18 -7.20
C ARG A 356 0.53 -17.53 -8.43
N THR A 357 0.51 -18.80 -8.77
CA THR A 357 -0.37 -19.33 -9.83
C THR A 357 -1.83 -19.36 -9.36
N ALA A 358 -2.77 -19.42 -10.30
CA ALA A 358 -4.20 -19.61 -10.00
C ALA A 358 -4.51 -20.91 -9.20
N GLN A 359 -3.60 -21.90 -9.19
CA GLN A 359 -3.72 -23.10 -8.36
C GLN A 359 -3.11 -22.94 -6.95
N GLY A 360 -2.62 -21.75 -6.62
CA GLY A 360 -2.04 -21.41 -5.33
C GLY A 360 -0.55 -21.78 -5.17
N GLN A 361 0.08 -22.35 -6.21
CA GLN A 361 1.51 -22.67 -6.18
C GLN A 361 2.36 -21.41 -6.27
N LEU A 362 3.37 -21.31 -5.41
CA LEU A 362 4.36 -20.25 -5.44
C LEU A 362 5.46 -20.61 -6.45
N GLN A 363 5.84 -19.63 -7.26
CA GLN A 363 6.99 -19.68 -8.17
C GLN A 363 7.86 -18.47 -7.90
N ALA A 364 9.18 -18.65 -7.97
CA ALA A 364 10.12 -17.56 -7.94
C ALA A 364 10.74 -17.43 -9.32
N HIS A 365 10.83 -16.21 -9.84
CA HIS A 365 11.54 -15.91 -11.08
C HIS A 365 12.70 -14.99 -10.77
N ASN A 366 13.80 -15.16 -11.49
CA ASN A 366 14.89 -14.20 -11.44
C ASN A 366 14.43 -12.87 -12.04
N ALA A 367 14.56 -11.79 -11.29
CA ALA A 367 14.04 -10.47 -11.66
C ALA A 367 14.70 -9.88 -12.92
N VAL A 368 15.89 -10.34 -13.32
CA VAL A 368 16.63 -9.81 -14.48
C VAL A 368 16.40 -10.64 -15.74
N SER A 369 16.39 -11.97 -15.62
CA SER A 369 16.27 -12.88 -16.76
C SER A 369 14.84 -13.37 -17.01
N GLY A 370 13.97 -13.30 -16.00
CA GLY A 370 12.62 -13.87 -16.05
C GLY A 370 12.58 -15.39 -15.90
N ASP A 371 13.72 -16.08 -15.83
CA ASP A 371 13.78 -17.53 -15.70
C ASP A 371 13.27 -17.98 -14.32
N ILE A 372 12.60 -19.14 -14.27
CA ILE A 372 12.19 -19.77 -13.01
C ILE A 372 13.45 -20.11 -12.20
N ALA A 373 13.45 -19.69 -10.94
CA ALA A 373 14.53 -19.94 -9.99
C ALA A 373 14.05 -20.81 -8.81
N GLU A 374 14.97 -21.60 -8.28
CA GLU A 374 14.74 -22.33 -7.03
C GLU A 374 15.05 -21.41 -5.85
N ALA A 375 14.01 -20.90 -5.20
CA ALA A 375 14.15 -19.98 -4.07
C ALA A 375 14.22 -20.68 -2.71
N TYR A 376 13.76 -21.93 -2.60
CA TYR A 376 13.61 -22.66 -1.34
C TYR A 376 14.16 -24.08 -1.47
N ASP A 377 14.65 -24.65 -0.36
CA ASP A 377 15.06 -26.06 -0.31
C ASP A 377 13.90 -27.00 -0.66
N PRO A 378 13.95 -27.74 -1.79
CA PRO A 378 12.86 -28.61 -2.21
C PRO A 378 12.54 -29.73 -1.21
N ASP A 379 13.51 -30.12 -0.39
CA ASP A 379 13.37 -31.16 0.63
C ASP A 379 13.01 -30.59 2.02
N GLY A 380 12.90 -29.26 2.14
CA GLY A 380 12.56 -28.59 3.40
C GLY A 380 11.15 -28.89 3.90
N GLU A 381 11.01 -29.08 5.21
CA GLU A 381 9.74 -29.25 5.92
C GLU A 381 9.20 -27.90 6.43
N GLY A 382 7.89 -27.78 6.63
CA GLY A 382 7.25 -26.56 7.14
C GLY A 382 6.56 -25.70 6.09
N SER A 383 5.94 -24.60 6.54
CA SER A 383 5.20 -23.66 5.68
C SER A 383 6.16 -22.67 5.03
N LEU A 384 5.91 -22.31 3.76
CA LEU A 384 6.69 -21.28 3.06
C LEU A 384 6.40 -19.91 3.67
N ALA A 385 7.46 -19.20 4.06
CA ALA A 385 7.43 -17.77 4.30
C ALA A 385 7.78 -17.05 2.99
N VAL A 386 6.86 -16.24 2.49
CA VAL A 386 7.01 -15.55 1.19
C VAL A 386 7.51 -14.14 1.44
N PRO A 387 8.63 -13.71 0.84
CA PRO A 387 9.05 -12.32 0.90
C PRO A 387 7.95 -11.41 0.37
N PHE A 388 7.54 -10.48 1.21
CA PHE A 388 6.69 -9.37 0.83
C PHE A 388 7.54 -8.22 0.30
N HIS A 389 8.69 -7.98 0.94
CA HIS A 389 9.67 -6.96 0.55
C HIS A 389 11.05 -7.32 1.10
N ILE A 390 12.12 -7.06 0.35
CA ILE A 390 13.48 -7.05 0.86
C ILE A 390 14.12 -5.74 0.42
N THR A 391 14.73 -5.02 1.38
CA THR A 391 15.44 -3.77 1.16
C THR A 391 16.75 -4.00 0.43
N ASP A 392 17.36 -2.93 -0.07
CA ASP A 392 18.71 -2.92 -0.65
C ASP A 392 19.78 -3.38 0.35
N THR A 393 19.56 -3.15 1.65
CA THR A 393 20.41 -3.63 2.75
C THR A 393 20.22 -5.12 3.08
N GLY A 394 19.22 -5.78 2.49
CA GLY A 394 18.94 -7.20 2.65
C GLY A 394 18.02 -7.55 3.84
N GLY A 395 17.61 -6.57 4.65
CA GLY A 395 16.52 -6.75 5.62
C GLY A 395 15.18 -6.82 4.90
N GLY A 396 14.15 -7.40 5.51
CA GLY A 396 12.90 -7.57 4.77
C GLY A 396 11.73 -8.07 5.57
N ILE A 397 10.58 -8.09 4.93
CA ILE A 397 9.31 -8.56 5.48
C ILE A 397 8.96 -9.87 4.79
N VAL A 398 8.64 -10.88 5.58
CA VAL A 398 8.07 -12.13 5.08
C VAL A 398 6.66 -12.33 5.60
N ARG A 399 5.81 -12.91 4.76
CA ARG A 399 4.44 -13.30 5.12
C ARG A 399 4.36 -14.80 5.29
N SER A 400 3.76 -15.24 6.39
CA SER A 400 3.46 -16.66 6.61
C SER A 400 2.22 -16.83 7.47
N GLN A 401 1.27 -17.65 7.03
CA GLN A 401 0.06 -18.01 7.78
C GLN A 401 -0.76 -16.81 8.32
N GLY A 402 -0.70 -15.67 7.61
CA GLY A 402 -1.38 -14.43 8.02
C GLY A 402 -0.55 -13.50 8.90
N SER A 403 0.64 -13.93 9.36
CA SER A 403 1.58 -13.09 10.09
C SER A 403 2.55 -12.38 9.14
N LEU A 404 2.97 -11.17 9.53
CA LEU A 404 4.01 -10.38 8.89
C LEU A 404 5.20 -10.28 9.84
N LEU A 405 6.33 -10.82 9.41
CA LEU A 405 7.53 -10.96 10.23
C LEU A 405 8.67 -10.17 9.61
N LEU A 406 9.49 -9.58 10.47
CA LEU A 406 10.68 -8.86 10.08
C LEU A 406 11.88 -9.81 10.09
N VAL A 407 12.60 -9.85 8.98
CA VAL A 407 13.90 -10.51 8.86
C VAL A 407 14.96 -9.41 8.86
N PRO A 408 15.78 -9.28 9.91
CA PRO A 408 16.75 -8.20 9.98
C PRO A 408 17.89 -8.40 8.97
N VAL A 409 18.64 -7.32 8.71
CA VAL A 409 19.90 -7.37 7.94
C VAL A 409 20.88 -8.34 8.60
N ASP A 410 21.71 -8.98 7.78
CA ASP A 410 22.76 -9.86 8.31
C ASP A 410 23.86 -9.03 8.99
N ALA A 411 23.96 -9.14 10.32
CA ALA A 411 25.00 -8.49 11.11
C ALA A 411 26.43 -8.92 10.71
N ALA A 412 26.59 -10.08 10.07
CA ALA A 412 27.89 -10.52 9.57
C ALA A 412 28.30 -9.82 8.26
N ALA A 413 27.34 -9.34 7.47
CA ALA A 413 27.60 -8.66 6.19
C ALA A 413 28.02 -7.20 6.38
N THR A 414 27.52 -6.50 7.42
CA THR A 414 27.77 -5.08 7.70
C THR A 414 29.12 -4.79 8.37
N ALA A 415 29.88 -5.83 8.76
CA ALA A 415 31.21 -5.70 9.37
C ALA A 415 32.38 -5.81 8.37
N SER A 416 32.08 -5.91 7.07
CA SER A 416 33.04 -6.03 5.95
C SER A 416 33.23 -4.71 5.22
#